data_AF-A0A7C9TGM8-F1
#
_entry.id   AF-A0A7C9TGM8-F1
#
_cell.length_a   1.000
_cell.length_b   1.000
_cell.length_c   1.000
_cell.angle_alpha   90.00
_cell.angle_beta   90.00
_cell.angle_gamma   90.00
#
_symmetry.space_group_name_H-M   'P 1'
#
loop_
_entity.id
_entity.type
_entity.pdbx_description
1 polymer ?
#
loop_
_entity_poly.entity_id
_entity_poly.type
_entity_poly.pdbx_seq_one_letter_code
_entity_poly.pdbx_strand_id
1 'polypeptide(L)'
;MNDPVFTAQKLGELIQLAREASTSFEKAAVFAAVTALGKEFCSATEDGYAREKASYVVHWLSCALGFEMSNRDCYGDLNAAEGEFESLMMALKRPS
;
A
#
# COMPACT_ATOMS: atom_id res chain seq x y z
N MET A 1 6.70 -11.66 15.26
CA MET A 1 6.77 -11.62 13.78
C MET A 1 5.36 -11.28 13.33
N ASN A 2 5.15 -10.13 12.69
CA ASN A 2 3.80 -9.72 12.31
C ASN A 2 3.33 -10.58 11.12
N ASP A 3 2.08 -11.02 11.17
CA ASP A 3 1.45 -11.82 10.12
C ASP A 3 1.32 -10.96 8.85
N PRO A 4 1.92 -11.36 7.70
CA PRO A 4 1.79 -10.63 6.44
C PRO A 4 0.33 -10.36 6.06
N VAL A 5 -0.60 -11.28 6.36
CA VAL A 5 -2.03 -11.09 6.09
C VAL A 5 -2.58 -9.92 6.91
N PHE A 6 -2.20 -9.85 8.18
CA PHE A 6 -2.61 -8.75 9.06
C PHE A 6 -2.05 -7.41 8.59
N THR A 7 -0.75 -7.34 8.27
CA THR A 7 -0.12 -6.11 7.76
C THR A 7 -0.74 -5.69 6.41
N ALA A 8 -1.08 -6.63 5.52
CA ALA A 8 -1.78 -6.34 4.28
C ALA A 8 -3.19 -5.78 4.52
N GLN A 9 -3.96 -6.34 5.45
CA GLN A 9 -5.28 -5.80 5.81
C GLN A 9 -5.19 -4.33 6.27
N LYS A 10 -4.15 -3.98 7.02
CA LYS A 10 -3.89 -2.59 7.42
C LYS A 10 -3.55 -1.67 6.24
N LEU A 11 -2.85 -2.16 5.22
CA LEU A 11 -2.69 -1.41 3.96
C LEU A 11 -4.03 -1.15 3.28
N GLY A 12 -4.96 -2.12 3.30
CA GLY A 12 -6.32 -1.95 2.79
C GLY A 12 -7.12 -0.86 3.52
N GLU A 13 -7.01 -0.79 4.85
CA GLU A 13 -7.62 0.28 5.66
C GLU A 13 -7.07 1.67 5.27
N LEU A 14 -5.77 1.77 4.98
CA LEU A 14 -5.14 3.02 4.56
C LEU A 14 -5.60 3.49 3.17
N ILE A 15 -6.04 2.59 2.28
CA ILE A 15 -6.65 2.98 1.00
C ILE A 15 -7.94 3.77 1.24
N GLN A 16 -8.77 3.32 2.19
CA GLN A 16 -10.00 4.03 2.54
C GLN A 16 -9.70 5.38 3.21
N LEU A 17 -8.76 5.40 4.15
CA LEU A 17 -8.33 6.66 4.79
C LEU A 17 -7.72 7.65 3.78
N ALA A 18 -7.03 7.17 2.75
CA ALA A 18 -6.53 8.03 1.67
C ALA A 18 -7.67 8.65 0.85
N ARG A 19 -8.81 7.97 0.67
CA ARG A 19 -10.02 8.52 0.01
C ARG A 19 -10.65 9.65 0.84
N GLU A 20 -10.61 9.52 2.16
CA GLU A 20 -11.22 10.48 3.09
C GLU A 20 -10.30 11.67 3.42
N ALA A 21 -8.97 11.52 3.25
CA ALA A 21 -7.98 12.55 3.57
C ALA A 21 -8.16 13.80 2.69
N SER A 22 -8.53 14.91 3.33
CA SER A 22 -8.85 16.17 2.67
C SER A 22 -7.76 17.23 2.88
N THR A 23 -7.03 17.15 4.00
CA THR A 23 -5.97 18.10 4.36
C THR A 23 -4.59 17.55 4.05
N SER A 24 -3.61 18.44 3.85
CA SER A 24 -2.21 18.03 3.66
C SER A 24 -1.63 17.27 4.86
N PHE A 25 -2.12 17.56 6.08
CA PHE A 25 -1.68 16.85 7.28
C PHE A 25 -2.20 15.41 7.31
N GLU A 26 -3.49 15.20 7.03
CA GLU A 26 -4.08 13.87 6.92
C GLU A 26 -3.38 13.05 5.86
N LYS A 27 -3.13 13.64 4.69
CA LYS A 27 -2.41 12.97 3.60
C LYS A 27 -1.00 12.57 4.01
N ALA A 28 -0.27 13.44 4.72
CA ALA A 28 1.06 13.13 5.23
C ALA A 28 1.04 12.00 6.27
N ALA A 29 0.04 11.98 7.15
CA ALA A 29 -0.13 10.93 8.16
C ALA A 29 -0.41 9.58 7.50
N VAL A 30 -1.32 9.53 6.51
CA VAL A 30 -1.60 8.32 5.75
C VAL A 30 -0.35 7.86 4.98
N PHE A 31 0.37 8.79 4.34
CA PHE A 31 1.61 8.46 3.61
C PHE A 31 2.68 7.83 4.53
N ALA A 32 2.87 8.40 5.72
CA ALA A 32 3.81 7.86 6.70
C ALA A 32 3.42 6.44 7.14
N ALA A 33 2.13 6.21 7.40
CA ALA A 33 1.60 4.90 7.77
C ALA A 33 1.76 3.87 6.64
N VAL A 34 1.44 4.24 5.39
CA VAL A 34 1.59 3.40 4.20
C VAL A 34 3.05 2.97 4.03
N THR A 35 3.97 3.92 4.15
CA THR A 35 5.41 3.66 4.01
C THR A 35 5.93 2.73 5.11
N ALA A 36 5.47 2.90 6.35
CA ALA A 36 5.87 2.06 7.47
C ALA A 36 5.37 0.62 7.30
N LEU A 37 4.08 0.44 7.01
CA LEU A 37 3.48 -0.88 6.81
C LEU A 37 4.03 -1.59 5.58
N GLY A 38 4.32 -0.86 4.49
CA GLY A 38 4.96 -1.43 3.31
C GLY A 38 6.32 -2.06 3.62
N LYS A 39 7.16 -1.38 4.40
CA LYS A 39 8.46 -1.90 4.85
C LYS A 39 8.31 -3.10 5.77
N GLU A 40 7.36 -3.02 6.70
CA GLU A 40 7.04 -4.12 7.61
C GLU A 40 6.61 -5.38 6.83
N PHE A 41 5.68 -5.21 5.88
CA PHE A 41 5.19 -6.29 5.05
C PHE A 41 6.33 -6.96 4.26
N CYS A 42 7.16 -6.17 3.57
CA CYS A 42 8.29 -6.70 2.81
C CYS A 42 9.30 -7.47 3.68
N SER A 43 9.42 -7.10 4.95
CA SER A 43 10.28 -7.80 5.93
C SER A 43 9.65 -9.08 6.48
N ALA A 44 8.32 -9.23 6.37
CA ALA A 44 7.55 -10.33 6.98
C ALA A 44 7.21 -11.48 6.02
N THR A 45 7.22 -11.24 4.70
CA THR A 45 6.99 -12.29 3.68
C THR A 45 8.20 -12.45 2.77
N GLU A 46 8.51 -13.68 2.35
CA GLU A 46 9.51 -13.98 1.31
C GLU A 46 8.90 -14.16 -0.09
N ASP A 47 7.56 -14.13 -0.21
CA ASP A 47 6.87 -14.24 -1.49
C ASP A 47 7.14 -12.99 -2.35
N GLY A 48 7.92 -13.18 -3.43
CA GLY A 48 8.31 -12.11 -4.34
C GLY A 48 7.13 -11.44 -5.04
N TYR A 49 6.09 -12.20 -5.38
CA TYR A 49 4.90 -11.66 -6.01
C TYR A 49 4.07 -10.84 -5.01
N ALA A 50 3.90 -11.34 -3.78
CA ALA A 50 3.24 -10.58 -2.72
C ALA A 50 4.01 -9.28 -2.38
N ARG A 51 5.35 -9.33 -2.31
CA ARG A 51 6.21 -8.15 -2.12
C ARG A 51 6.03 -7.12 -3.23
N GLU A 52 6.02 -7.57 -4.49
CA GLU A 52 5.80 -6.69 -5.64
C GLU A 52 4.45 -5.98 -5.55
N LYS A 53 3.37 -6.74 -5.25
CA LYS A 53 2.03 -6.18 -5.12
C LYS A 53 1.90 -5.19 -3.97
N ALA A 54 2.48 -5.49 -2.80
CA ALA A 54 2.53 -4.54 -1.69
C ALA A 54 3.31 -3.26 -2.07
N SER A 55 4.41 -3.38 -2.81
CA SER A 55 5.17 -2.23 -3.30
C SER A 55 4.36 -1.36 -4.26
N TYR A 56 3.54 -1.95 -5.14
CA TYR A 56 2.66 -1.18 -6.00
C TYR A 56 1.53 -0.49 -5.24
N VAL A 57 0.93 -1.13 -4.24
CA VAL A 57 -0.06 -0.48 -3.36
C VAL A 57 0.54 0.76 -2.71
N VAL A 58 1.74 0.64 -2.13
CA VAL A 58 2.47 1.75 -1.50
C VAL A 58 2.76 2.86 -2.51
N HIS A 59 3.20 2.50 -3.71
CA HIS A 59 3.48 3.46 -4.79
C HIS A 59 2.22 4.25 -5.17
N TRP A 60 1.14 3.57 -5.53
CA TRP A 60 -0.10 4.21 -5.98
C TRP A 60 -0.73 5.09 -4.90
N LEU A 61 -0.70 4.65 -3.63
CA LEU A 61 -1.14 5.48 -2.50
C LEU A 61 -0.28 6.72 -2.34
N SER A 62 1.04 6.59 -2.41
CA SER A 62 1.97 7.73 -2.29
C SER A 62 1.71 8.76 -3.39
N CYS A 63 1.49 8.31 -4.62
CA CYS A 63 1.11 9.15 -5.75
C CYS A 63 -0.24 9.86 -5.51
N ALA A 64 -1.28 9.13 -5.11
CA ALA A 64 -2.61 9.69 -4.87
C ALA A 64 -2.63 10.71 -3.72
N LEU A 65 -1.76 10.54 -2.73
CA LEU A 65 -1.60 11.46 -1.60
C LEU A 65 -0.72 12.68 -1.94
N GLY A 66 -0.05 12.69 -3.10
CA GLY A 66 0.83 13.76 -3.55
C GLY A 66 2.25 13.73 -2.97
N PHE A 67 2.69 12.58 -2.45
CA PHE A 67 4.02 12.37 -1.85
C PHE A 67 4.92 11.48 -2.70
N GLU A 68 4.87 11.63 -4.03
CA GLU A 68 5.65 10.79 -4.92
C GLU A 68 7.16 10.88 -4.62
N MET A 69 7.80 9.71 -4.54
CA MET A 69 9.25 9.58 -4.32
C MET A 69 10.02 9.32 -5.63
N SER A 70 9.38 9.36 -6.81
CA SER A 70 10.01 9.17 -8.12
C SER A 70 9.81 10.38 -9.05
N ASN A 71 10.63 10.45 -10.09
CA ASN A 71 10.68 11.55 -11.05
C ASN A 71 9.76 11.29 -12.27
N ARG A 72 8.65 10.55 -12.10
CA ARG A 72 7.73 10.17 -13.17
C ARG A 72 6.42 10.93 -12.97
N ASP A 73 5.73 11.31 -14.04
CA ASP A 73 4.41 11.92 -13.91
C ASP A 73 3.46 10.95 -13.18
N CYS A 74 3.19 11.21 -11.90
CA CYS A 74 2.28 10.38 -11.13
C CYS A 74 0.84 10.86 -11.27
N TYR A 75 0.10 10.20 -12.16
CA TYR A 75 -1.35 10.16 -12.06
C TYR A 75 -1.72 9.02 -11.11
N GLY A 76 -1.55 9.25 -9.80
CA GLY A 76 -1.94 8.28 -8.77
C GLY A 76 -3.46 8.13 -8.71
N ASP A 77 -3.96 6.93 -8.97
CA ASP A 77 -5.38 6.59 -8.79
C ASP A 77 -5.54 5.61 -7.61
N LEU A 78 -6.40 5.95 -6.66
CA LEU A 78 -6.76 5.06 -5.54
C LEU A 78 -7.40 3.76 -6.04
N ASN A 79 -8.01 3.75 -7.22
CA ASN A 79 -8.52 2.53 -7.83
C ASN A 79 -7.38 1.60 -8.29
N ALA A 80 -6.25 2.16 -8.73
CA ALA A 80 -5.06 1.36 -9.06
C ALA A 80 -4.46 0.74 -7.79
N ALA A 81 -4.38 1.51 -6.70
CA ALA A 81 -3.98 0.98 -5.39
C ALA A 81 -4.90 -0.16 -4.92
N GLU A 82 -6.20 -0.02 -5.12
CA GLU A 82 -7.19 -1.03 -4.77
C GLU A 82 -7.05 -2.32 -5.61
N GLY A 83 -6.85 -2.21 -6.93
CA GLY A 83 -6.62 -3.38 -7.79
C GLY A 83 -5.33 -4.15 -7.44
N GLU A 84 -4.27 -3.43 -7.08
CA GLU A 84 -3.03 -4.07 -6.61
C GLU A 84 -3.20 -4.70 -5.22
N PHE A 85 -4.03 -4.10 -4.35
CA PHE A 85 -4.39 -4.68 -3.05
C PHE A 85 -5.22 -5.96 -3.19
N GLU A 86 -6.18 -6.01 -4.12
CA GLU A 86 -6.92 -7.24 -4.42
C GLU A 86 -5.96 -8.35 -4.88
N SER A 87 -5.03 -8.03 -5.78
CA SER A 87 -4.01 -8.95 -6.26
C SER A 87 -3.10 -9.45 -5.12
N LEU A 88 -2.71 -8.57 -4.20
CA LEU A 88 -1.97 -8.91 -2.99
C LEU A 88 -2.74 -9.90 -2.11
N MET A 89 -4.01 -9.61 -1.82
CA MET A 89 -4.84 -10.47 -0.99
C MET A 89 -5.10 -11.83 -1.64
N MET A 90 -5.16 -11.90 -2.98
CA MET A 90 -5.20 -13.17 -3.70
C MET A 90 -3.90 -13.96 -3.56
N ALA A 91 -2.74 -13.30 -3.63
CA ALA A 91 -1.44 -13.94 -3.45
C ALA A 91 -1.33 -14.58 -2.06
N LEU A 92 -1.71 -13.83 -1.02
CA LEU A 92 -1.65 -14.27 0.38
C LEU A 92 -2.64 -15.40 0.73
N LYS A 93 -3.68 -15.61 -0.08
CA LYS A 93 -4.67 -16.68 0.11
C LYS A 93 -4.28 -17.99 -0.58
N ARG A 94 -3.24 -18.01 -1.43
CA ARG A 94 -2.82 -19.25 -2.09
C ARG A 94 -2.12 -20.16 -1.06
N PRO A 95 -2.52 -21.44 -0.93
CA PRO A 95 -1.76 -22.38 -0.12
C PRO A 95 -0.36 -22.56 -0.73
N SER A 96 0.65 -22.56 0.14
CA SER A 96 2.06 -22.83 -0.16
C SER A 96 2.25 -24.25 -0.69
#